data_AF-A0A1M5FPA5-F1
#
_entry.id   AF-A0A1M5FPA5-F1
#
_cell.length_a   1.000
_cell.length_b   1.000
_cell.length_c   1.000
_cell.angle_alpha   90.00
_cell.angle_beta   90.00
_cell.angle_gamma   90.00
#
_symmetry.space_group_name_H-M   'P 1'
#
loop_
_entity.id
_entity.type
_entity.pdbx_description
1 polymer ?
#
loop_
_entity_poly.entity_id
_entity_poly.type
_entity_poly.pdbx_seq_one_letter_code
_entity_poly.pdbx_strand_id
1 'polypeptide(L)' 'MIKRIVHMVLMIFASVFFLVGSILFLPNFADHSVTGVWCFATGSFILLITSVTDLIEEIFFKT' A
#
# COMPACT_ATOMS: atom_id res chain seq x y z
N MET A 1 13.07 17.38 -0.48
CA MET A 1 11.85 17.60 0.34
C MET A 1 10.58 17.06 -0.33
N ILE A 2 10.28 17.45 -1.58
CA ILE A 2 9.06 17.01 -2.30
C ILE A 2 9.00 15.49 -2.50
N LYS A 3 10.09 14.84 -2.94
CA LYS A 3 10.14 13.37 -3.11
C LYS A 3 9.70 12.60 -1.87
N ARG A 4 10.18 13.01 -0.70
CA ARG A 4 9.83 12.40 0.60
C ARG A 4 8.35 12.56 0.93
N ILE A 5 7.76 13.72 0.65
CA ILE A 5 6.33 13.97 0.88
C ILE A 5 5.47 13.08 -0.03
N VAL A 6 5.82 13.02 -1.32
CA VAL A 6 5.12 12.14 -2.29
C VAL A 6 5.17 10.69 -1.82
N HIS A 7 6.34 10.22 -1.40
CA HIS A 7 6.51 8.85 -0.89
C HIS A 7 5.65 8.58 0.35
N MET A 8 5.67 9.46 1.35
CA MET A 8 4.81 9.33 2.54
C MET A 8 3.31 9.31 2.18
N VAL A 9 2.86 10.16 1.27
CA VAL A 9 1.46 10.19 0.82
C VAL A 9 1.09 8.87 0.13
N LEU A 10 1.97 8.35 -0.73
CA LEU A 10 1.76 7.05 -1.39
C LEU A 10 1.65 5.92 -0.36
N MET A 11 2.52 5.89 0.65
CA MET A 11 2.45 4.87 1.69
C MET A 11 1.18 4.96 2.53
N ILE A 12 0.74 6.17 2.89
CA ILE A 12 -0.52 6.37 3.64
C ILE A 12 -1.69 5.86 2.81
N PHE A 13 -1.78 6.27 1.54
CA PHE A 13 -2.84 5.84 0.63
C PHE A 13 -2.84 4.31 0.46
N ALA A 14 -1.67 3.72 0.25
CA ALA A 14 -1.49 2.28 0.11
C ALA A 14 -1.91 1.51 1.37
N SER A 15 -1.52 2.01 2.54
CA SER A 15 -1.86 1.42 3.84
C SER A 15 -3.37 1.46 4.11
N VAL A 16 -4.04 2.57 3.75
CA VAL A 16 -5.49 2.69 3.86
C VAL A 16 -6.19 1.69 2.93
N PHE A 17 -5.77 1.59 1.67
CA PHE A 17 -6.34 0.64 0.71
C PHE A 17 -6.13 -0.81 1.15
N PHE A 18 -4.93 -1.14 1.62
CA PHE A 18 -4.58 -2.45 2.16
C PHE A 18 -5.46 -2.80 3.36
N LEU A 19 -5.59 -1.88 4.32
CA LEU A 19 -6.40 -2.07 5.52
C LEU A 19 -7.89 -2.23 5.18
N VAL A 20 -8.44 -1.35 4.36
CA VAL A 20 -9.85 -1.41 3.93
C VAL A 20 -10.12 -2.71 3.16
N GLY A 21 -9.25 -3.08 2.23
CA GLY A 21 -9.36 -4.35 1.51
C GLY A 21 -9.32 -5.56 2.43
N SER A 22 -8.43 -5.54 3.44
CA SER A 22 -8.35 -6.59 4.47
C SER A 22 -9.63 -6.68 5.29
N ILE A 23 -10.23 -5.54 5.65
CA ILE A 23 -11.48 -5.49 6.39
C ILE A 23 -12.64 -6.08 5.58
N LEU A 24 -12.71 -5.79 4.28
CA LEU A 24 -13.76 -6.30 3.40
C LEU A 24 -13.71 -7.82 3.18
N PHE A 25 -12.63 -8.49 3.59
CA PHE A 25 -12.55 -9.96 3.63
C PHE A 25 -13.10 -10.57 4.92
N LEU A 26 -13.49 -9.79 5.93
CA LEU A 26 -14.16 -10.34 7.11
C LEU A 26 -15.52 -10.93 6.73
N PRO A 27 -15.98 -11.99 7.43
CA PRO A 27 -17.25 -12.66 7.12
C PRO A 27 -18.47 -11.73 7.05
N ASN A 28 -18.48 -10.68 7.88
CA ASN A 28 -19.58 -9.70 7.92
C ASN A 28 -19.67 -8.83 6.65
N PHE A 29 -18.65 -8.81 5.80
CA PHE A 29 -18.58 -8.02 4.57
C PHE A 29 -18.40 -8.89 3.32
N ALA A 30 -18.75 -10.19 3.38
CA ALA A 30 -18.52 -11.15 2.30
C ALA A 30 -19.10 -10.71 0.94
N ASP A 31 -20.24 -10.01 0.95
CA ASP A 31 -20.89 -9.45 -0.26
C ASP A 31 -20.05 -8.37 -0.97
N HIS A 32 -19.09 -7.77 -0.25
CA HIS A 32 -18.17 -6.75 -0.76
C HIS A 32 -16.78 -7.30 -1.09
N SER A 33 -16.62 -8.62 -1.14
CA SER A 33 -15.34 -9.29 -1.40
C SER A 33 -14.66 -8.85 -2.69
N VAL A 34 -15.41 -8.59 -3.77
CA VAL A 34 -14.84 -8.09 -5.05
C VAL A 34 -14.18 -6.72 -4.85
N THR A 35 -14.84 -5.80 -4.16
CA THR A 35 -14.26 -4.49 -3.80
C THR A 35 -13.06 -4.69 -2.87
N GLY A 36 -13.16 -5.62 -1.92
CA GLY A 36 -12.08 -6.03 -1.03
C GLY A 36 -10.82 -6.46 -1.77
N VAL A 37 -10.95 -7.32 -2.79
CA VAL A 37 -9.84 -7.77 -3.64
C VAL A 37 -9.14 -6.58 -4.30
N TRP A 38 -9.88 -5.67 -4.92
CA TRP A 38 -9.28 -4.53 -5.60
C TRP A 38 -8.59 -3.57 -4.63
N CYS A 39 -9.21 -3.25 -3.48
CA CYS A 39 -8.58 -2.42 -2.45
C CYS A 39 -7.31 -3.08 -1.88
N PHE A 40 -7.39 -4.36 -1.54
CA PHE A 40 -6.28 -5.11 -0.95
C PHE A 40 -5.11 -5.25 -1.92
N ALA A 41 -5.38 -5.66 -3.16
CA ALA A 41 -4.35 -5.88 -4.16
C ALA A 41 -3.65 -4.57 -4.55
N THR A 42 -4.40 -3.49 -4.77
CA THR A 42 -3.82 -2.19 -5.13
C THR A 42 -3.00 -1.61 -3.97
N GLY A 43 -3.52 -1.65 -2.74
CA GLY A 43 -2.77 -1.22 -1.55
C GLY A 43 -1.49 -2.03 -1.35
N SER A 44 -1.56 -3.35 -1.46
CA SER A 44 -0.39 -4.24 -1.37
C SER A 44 0.66 -3.93 -2.43
N PHE A 45 0.23 -3.70 -3.67
CA PHE A 45 1.14 -3.43 -4.78
C PHE A 45 1.88 -2.11 -4.63
N ILE A 46 1.18 -1.05 -4.20
CA ILE A 46 1.81 0.24 -3.95
C ILE A 46 2.80 0.13 -2.77
N LEU A 47 2.40 -0.52 -1.66
CA LEU A 47 3.28 -0.77 -0.51
C LEU A 47 4.55 -1.53 -0.93
N LEU A 48 4.41 -2.54 -1.79
CA LEU A 48 5.54 -3.31 -2.30
C LEU A 48 6.50 -2.42 -3.10
N ILE A 49 5.98 -1.63 -4.05
CA ILE A 49 6.81 -0.75 -4.88
C ILE A 49 7.53 0.31 -4.05
N THR A 50 6.83 0.96 -3.12
CA THR A 50 7.45 1.98 -2.25
C THR A 50 8.53 1.35 -1.37
N SER A 51 8.26 0.18 -0.78
CA SER A 51 9.24 -0.52 0.07
C SER A 51 10.47 -0.99 -0.72
N VAL A 52 10.27 -1.47 -1.95
CA VAL A 52 11.38 -1.84 -2.85
C VAL A 52 12.20 -0.61 -3.23
N THR A 53 11.56 0.53 -3.47
CA THR A 53 12.26 1.79 -3.76
C THR A 53 13.11 2.22 -2.58
N ASP A 54 12.57 2.15 -1.35
CA ASP A 54 13.31 2.46 -0.13
C ASP A 54 14.52 1.54 0.06
N LEU A 55 14.31 0.23 -0.15
CA LEU A 55 15.38 -0.75 -0.06
C LEU A 55 16.51 -0.47 -1.08
N ILE A 56 16.16 -0.11 -2.31
CA ILE A 56 17.13 0.25 -3.35
C ILE A 56 17.89 1.53 -2.95
N GLU A 57 17.19 2.54 -2.46
CA GLU A 57 17.83 3.77 -1.98
C GLU A 57 18.80 3.49 -0.83
N GLU A 58 18.41 2.66 0.13
CA GLU A 58 19.25 2.31 1.27
C GLU A 58 20.49 1.48 0.89
N ILE A 59 20.34 0.50 -0.02
CA ILE A 59 21.45 -0.36 -0.45
C ILE A 59 22.43 0.39 -1.36
N PHE A 60 21.92 1.10 -2.37
CA PHE A 60 22.76 1.62 -3.45
C PHE A 60 23.14 3.09 -3.29
N PHE A 61 22.31 3.87 -2.60
CA PHE A 61 22.49 5.32 -2.53
C PHE A 61 22.88 5.82 -1.14
N LYS A 62 22.98 4.94 -0.14
CA LYS A 62 23.52 5.15 1.23
C LYS A 62 23.69 6.64 1.58
N THR A 63 22.58 7.35 1.70
CA THR A 63 22.51 8.76 2.10
C THR A 63 21.84 8.83 3.47
#